data_AF-H2Y6B6-F1
#
_entry.id   AF-H2Y6B6-F1
#
_cell.length_a   1.000
_cell.length_b   1.000
_cell.length_c   1.000
_cell.angle_alpha   90.00
_cell.angle_beta   90.00
_cell.angle_gamma   90.00
#
_symmetry.space_group_name_H-M   'P 1'
#
loop_
_entity.id
_entity.type
_entity.pdbx_description
1 polymer ?
#
loop_
_entity_poly.entity_id
_entity_poly.type
_entity_poly.pdbx_seq_one_letter_code
_entity_poly.pdbx_strand_id
1 'polypeptide(L)'
;MFKQVMNVFMTDHCYNNFVLDFNFLDGPCLTALISKLLGYSIVAGSVLVKLPQIIKIISAKSSVGLSFTSLLLEIYAVTTFLAYSLAKDFPFSTWGDAFFLMLQNIFMGAAIQHYNGKTGTGAAFVLMYMTVLFVLLSGFIPLSVLSALQASQMPAVVISKLIQALDNFKNGPTGQLSAVTVFLIFLGSIARIFTSIQETGDKLVVVNYIVSSVSNGIIAFQIVWYWNVIKAKKE
;
A
#
# COMPACT_ATOMS: atom_id res chain seq x y z
N MET A 1 4.37 30.98 -7.95
CA MET A 1 3.73 29.71 -8.37
C MET A 1 4.75 28.58 -8.56
N PHE A 2 5.77 28.71 -9.42
CA PHE A 2 6.78 27.64 -9.63
C PHE A 2 7.52 27.23 -8.35
N LYS A 3 8.00 28.18 -7.54
CA LYS A 3 8.68 27.90 -6.26
C LYS A 3 7.78 27.16 -5.25
N GLN A 4 6.48 27.47 -5.20
CA GLN A 4 5.54 26.76 -4.33
C GLN A 4 5.33 25.30 -4.73
N VAL A 5 5.27 25.01 -6.03
CA VAL A 5 5.19 23.64 -6.55
C VAL A 5 6.47 22.88 -6.24
N MET A 6 7.63 23.52 -6.41
CA MET A 6 8.93 22.90 -6.12
C MET A 6 9.11 22.62 -4.62
N ASN A 7 8.58 23.47 -3.74
CA ASN A 7 8.63 23.23 -2.29
C ASN A 7 7.84 21.98 -1.83
N VAL A 8 6.99 21.40 -2.69
CA VAL A 8 6.33 20.11 -2.45
C VAL A 8 7.29 18.93 -2.66
N PHE A 9 8.28 19.09 -3.55
CA PHE A 9 9.23 18.05 -3.93
C PHE A 9 10.62 18.22 -3.30
N MET A 10 10.98 19.42 -2.85
CA MET A 10 12.31 19.71 -2.30
C MET A 10 12.27 20.86 -1.27
N THR A 11 13.18 20.85 -0.30
CA THR A 11 13.32 21.95 0.67
C THR A 11 13.87 23.21 0.01
N ASP A 12 13.67 24.39 0.62
CA ASP A 12 14.19 25.66 0.10
C ASP A 12 15.72 25.63 -0.10
N HIS A 13 16.44 24.90 0.77
CA HIS A 13 17.88 24.67 0.63
C HIS A 13 18.21 23.91 -0.66
N CYS A 14 17.52 22.78 -0.91
CA CYS A 14 17.73 22.00 -2.12
C CYS A 14 17.26 22.74 -3.37
N TYR A 15 16.20 23.54 -3.28
CA TYR A 15 15.72 24.36 -4.38
C TYR A 15 16.80 25.37 -4.81
N ASN A 16 17.39 26.07 -3.84
CA ASN A 16 18.46 27.03 -4.12
C ASN A 16 19.68 26.31 -4.73
N ASN A 17 20.13 25.20 -4.14
CA ASN A 17 21.31 24.47 -4.62
C ASN A 17 21.14 23.89 -6.05
N PHE A 18 19.94 23.40 -6.38
CA PHE A 18 19.66 22.84 -7.72
C PHE A 18 19.35 23.89 -8.78
N VAL A 19 18.54 24.90 -8.43
CA VAL A 19 17.95 25.84 -9.41
C VAL A 19 18.74 27.14 -9.51
N LEU A 20 19.35 27.60 -8.41
CA LEU A 20 20.15 28.83 -8.39
C LEU A 20 21.63 28.52 -8.58
N ASP A 21 22.15 27.48 -7.92
CA ASP A 21 23.58 27.13 -7.96
C ASP A 21 23.94 26.08 -9.03
N PHE A 22 22.95 25.57 -9.78
CA PHE A 22 23.09 24.52 -10.82
C PHE A 22 23.81 23.25 -10.35
N ASN A 23 23.82 22.97 -9.04
CA ASN A 23 24.50 21.82 -8.46
C ASN A 23 23.56 20.60 -8.42
N PHE A 24 23.29 20.02 -9.60
CA PHE A 24 22.38 18.89 -9.76
C PHE A 24 22.87 17.57 -9.14
N LEU A 25 24.14 17.51 -8.71
CA LEU A 25 24.80 16.31 -8.18
C LEU A 25 24.99 16.35 -6.66
N ASP A 26 24.34 17.30 -5.96
CA ASP A 26 24.32 17.30 -4.51
C ASP A 26 23.57 16.06 -4.00
N GLY A 27 24.32 15.06 -3.52
CA GLY A 27 23.82 13.72 -3.16
C GLY A 27 22.60 13.73 -2.24
N PRO A 28 22.61 14.48 -1.13
CA PRO A 28 21.47 14.57 -0.21
C PRO A 28 20.20 15.14 -0.88
N CYS A 29 20.33 16.22 -1.65
CA CYS A 29 19.20 16.85 -2.32
C CYS A 29 18.67 16.02 -3.50
N LEU A 30 19.54 15.33 -4.24
CA LEU A 30 19.16 14.41 -5.31
C LEU A 30 18.37 13.21 -4.77
N THR A 31 18.85 12.58 -3.70
CA THR A 31 18.17 11.41 -3.10
C THR A 31 16.83 11.79 -2.48
N ALA A 32 16.71 12.99 -1.88
CA ALA A 32 15.45 13.53 -1.39
C ALA A 32 14.44 13.75 -2.54
N LEU A 33 14.88 14.34 -3.66
CA LEU A 33 14.04 14.55 -4.83
C LEU A 33 13.55 13.23 -5.44
N ILE A 34 14.46 12.26 -5.61
CA ILE A 34 14.13 10.92 -6.11
C ILE A 34 13.11 10.25 -5.19
N SER A 35 13.31 10.35 -3.86
CA SER A 35 12.37 9.80 -2.89
C SER A 35 10.97 10.37 -3.06
N LYS A 36 10.85 11.70 -3.19
CA LYS A 36 9.55 12.38 -3.36
C LYS A 36 8.87 11.96 -4.65
N LEU A 37 9.59 11.97 -5.77
CA LEU A 37 9.06 11.53 -7.06
C LEU A 37 8.57 10.07 -7.01
N LEU A 38 9.35 9.20 -6.39
CA LEU A 38 9.00 7.79 -6.23
C LEU A 38 7.76 7.63 -5.33
N GLY A 39 7.71 8.33 -4.19
CA GLY A 39 6.56 8.36 -3.29
C GLY A 39 5.28 8.80 -4.01
N TYR A 40 5.30 9.94 -4.71
CA TYR A 40 4.15 10.43 -5.47
C TYR A 40 3.76 9.51 -6.63
N SER A 41 4.72 8.84 -7.27
CA SER A 41 4.43 7.85 -8.31
C SER A 41 3.68 6.65 -7.75
N ILE A 42 4.05 6.18 -6.55
CA ILE A 42 3.34 5.10 -5.85
C ILE A 42 1.94 5.56 -5.45
N VAL A 43 1.80 6.78 -4.92
CA VAL A 43 0.49 7.37 -4.61
C VAL A 43 -0.39 7.42 -5.86
N ALA A 44 0.12 7.91 -6.99
CA ALA A 44 -0.61 7.95 -8.24
C ALA A 44 -1.03 6.54 -8.72
N GLY A 45 -0.11 5.57 -8.63
CA GLY A 45 -0.40 4.17 -8.98
C GLY A 45 -1.51 3.56 -8.11
N SER A 46 -1.54 3.89 -6.82
CA SER A 46 -2.52 3.35 -5.86
C SER A 46 -3.98 3.64 -6.22
N VAL A 47 -4.23 4.75 -6.91
CA VAL A 47 -5.56 5.14 -7.40
C VAL A 47 -6.13 4.10 -8.36
N LEU A 48 -5.27 3.41 -9.12
CA LEU A 48 -5.66 2.47 -10.15
C LEU A 48 -5.68 1.01 -9.66
N VAL A 49 -5.15 0.71 -8.48
CA VAL A 49 -4.91 -0.67 -8.02
C VAL A 49 -6.21 -1.48 -7.90
N LYS A 50 -7.24 -0.93 -7.25
CA LYS A 50 -8.51 -1.65 -7.04
C LYS A 50 -9.56 -1.35 -8.11
N LEU A 51 -9.33 -0.37 -9.00
CA LEU A 51 -10.29 -0.02 -10.06
C LEU A 51 -10.68 -1.21 -10.94
N PRO A 52 -9.76 -2.09 -11.43
CA PRO A 52 -10.16 -3.26 -12.20
C PRO A 52 -11.10 -4.19 -11.43
N GLN A 53 -10.89 -4.32 -10.12
CA GLN A 53 -11.72 -5.13 -9.24
C GLN A 53 -13.09 -4.49 -9.02
N ILE A 54 -13.14 -3.17 -8.80
CA ILE A 54 -14.37 -2.37 -8.67
C ILE A 54 -15.22 -2.48 -9.94
N ILE A 55 -14.61 -2.29 -11.11
CA ILE A 55 -15.30 -2.40 -12.40
C ILE A 55 -15.90 -3.80 -12.56
N LYS A 56 -15.17 -4.86 -12.20
CA LYS A 56 -15.70 -6.24 -12.26
C LYS A 56 -16.94 -6.43 -11.39
N ILE A 57 -16.95 -5.92 -10.16
CA ILE A 57 -18.10 -6.03 -9.25
C ILE A 57 -19.33 -5.33 -9.85
N ILE A 58 -19.14 -4.10 -10.33
CA ILE A 58 -20.24 -3.28 -10.89
C ILE A 58 -20.78 -3.93 -12.17
N SER A 59 -19.89 -4.33 -13.08
CA SER A 59 -20.28 -4.95 -14.35
C SER A 59 -20.96 -6.30 -14.17
N ALA A 60 -20.48 -7.13 -13.24
CA ALA A 60 -21.08 -8.43 -12.94
C ALA A 60 -22.34 -8.31 -12.06
N LYS A 61 -22.58 -7.15 -11.44
CA LYS A 61 -23.61 -6.92 -10.42
C LYS A 61 -23.62 -8.01 -9.33
N SER A 62 -22.43 -8.51 -8.99
CA SER A 62 -22.25 -9.66 -8.12
C SER A 62 -20.93 -9.59 -7.38
N SER A 63 -20.94 -10.03 -6.13
CA SER A 63 -19.76 -10.15 -5.27
C SER A 63 -19.31 -11.60 -5.06
N VAL A 64 -19.82 -12.54 -5.88
CA VAL A 64 -19.41 -13.95 -5.81
C VAL A 64 -17.90 -14.08 -6.05
N GLY A 65 -17.22 -14.80 -5.16
CA GLY A 65 -15.76 -15.00 -5.20
C GLY A 65 -14.94 -13.95 -4.44
N LEU A 66 -15.58 -12.93 -3.86
CA LEU A 66 -14.91 -11.93 -3.01
C LEU A 66 -15.11 -12.23 -1.53
N SER A 67 -14.01 -12.30 -0.77
CA SER A 67 -14.04 -12.46 0.68
C SER A 67 -14.18 -11.11 1.38
N PHE A 68 -15.32 -10.87 2.01
CA PHE A 68 -15.52 -9.67 2.83
C PHE A 68 -14.55 -9.63 4.03
N THR A 69 -14.21 -10.78 4.61
CA THR A 69 -13.21 -10.87 5.69
C THR A 69 -11.83 -10.42 5.24
N SER A 70 -11.42 -10.81 4.02
CA SER A 70 -10.15 -10.34 3.45
C SER A 70 -10.17 -8.82 3.25
N LEU A 71 -11.29 -8.26 2.80
CA LEU A 71 -11.44 -6.82 2.66
C LEU A 71 -11.37 -6.09 4.01
N LEU A 72 -11.99 -6.64 5.07
CA LEU A 72 -11.89 -6.05 6.42
C LEU A 72 -10.44 -6.01 6.93
N LEU A 73 -9.65 -7.05 6.66
CA LEU A 73 -8.22 -7.06 7.00
C LEU A 73 -7.42 -6.02 6.21
N GLU A 74 -7.73 -5.83 4.93
CA GLU A 74 -7.12 -4.76 4.13
C GLU A 74 -7.47 -3.38 4.67
N ILE A 75 -8.76 -3.14 5.00
CA ILE A 75 -9.24 -1.89 5.59
C ILE A 75 -8.54 -1.63 6.92
N TYR A 76 -8.43 -2.63 7.78
CA TYR A 76 -7.71 -2.53 9.03
C TYR A 76 -6.25 -2.10 8.80
N ALA A 77 -5.52 -2.80 7.93
CA ALA A 77 -4.12 -2.52 7.63
C ALA A 77 -3.86 -1.10 7.09
N VAL A 78 -4.69 -0.63 6.14
CA VAL A 78 -4.51 0.72 5.58
C VAL A 78 -4.93 1.81 6.58
N THR A 79 -5.94 1.54 7.40
CA THR A 79 -6.45 2.52 8.39
C THR A 79 -5.47 2.72 9.53
N THR A 80 -4.89 1.64 10.07
CA THR A 80 -3.90 1.75 11.15
C THR A 80 -2.62 2.43 10.66
N PHE A 81 -2.20 2.15 9.41
CA PHE A 81 -1.07 2.85 8.79
C PHE A 81 -1.33 4.32 8.55
N LEU A 82 -2.52 4.67 8.05
CA LEU A 82 -2.93 6.06 7.86
C LEU A 82 -2.95 6.82 9.18
N ALA A 83 -3.62 6.28 10.20
CA ALA A 83 -3.73 6.90 11.52
C ALA A 83 -2.36 7.07 12.19
N TYR A 84 -1.50 6.04 12.13
CA TYR A 84 -0.13 6.13 12.63
C TYR A 84 0.69 7.21 11.91
N SER A 85 0.60 7.25 10.57
CA SER A 85 1.37 8.19 9.76
C SER A 85 0.94 9.65 9.98
N LEU A 86 -0.36 9.88 10.14
CA LEU A 86 -0.90 11.20 10.47
C LEU A 86 -0.52 11.62 11.89
N ALA A 87 -0.60 10.72 12.87
CA ALA A 87 -0.20 11.01 14.26
C ALA A 87 1.31 11.28 14.43
N LYS A 88 2.13 10.86 13.45
CA LYS A 88 3.57 11.12 13.37
C LYS A 88 3.93 12.30 12.48
N ASP A 89 2.94 13.00 11.93
CA ASP A 89 3.12 14.13 10.99
C ASP A 89 3.98 13.77 9.76
N PHE A 90 3.85 12.54 9.26
CA PHE A 90 4.58 12.13 8.06
C PHE A 90 4.06 12.85 6.82
N PRO A 91 4.95 13.13 5.84
CA PRO A 91 4.55 13.80 4.61
C PRO A 91 3.58 12.93 3.79
N PHE A 92 2.68 13.57 3.05
CA PHE A 92 1.66 12.89 2.23
C PHE A 92 2.23 11.86 1.25
N SER A 93 3.43 12.09 0.71
CA SER A 93 4.15 11.13 -0.15
C SER A 93 4.38 9.76 0.51
N THR A 94 4.40 9.69 1.84
CA THR A 94 4.56 8.45 2.60
C THR A 94 3.25 7.66 2.75
N TRP A 95 2.12 8.32 3.00
CA TRP A 95 0.86 7.65 3.37
C TRP A 95 -0.29 7.83 2.38
N GLY A 96 -0.12 8.66 1.36
CA GLY A 96 -1.18 9.02 0.41
C GLY A 96 -1.74 7.84 -0.38
N ASP A 97 -0.94 6.79 -0.61
CA ASP A 97 -1.41 5.56 -1.24
C ASP A 97 -2.42 4.82 -0.36
N ALA A 98 -2.15 4.74 0.94
CA ALA A 98 -3.06 4.13 1.90
C ALA A 98 -4.38 4.90 1.99
N PHE A 99 -4.35 6.23 1.85
CA PHE A 99 -5.57 7.04 1.77
C PHE A 99 -6.44 6.67 0.56
N PHE A 100 -5.86 6.56 -0.64
CA PHE A 100 -6.64 6.18 -1.82
C PHE A 100 -7.11 4.71 -1.78
N LEU A 101 -6.29 3.81 -1.24
CA LEU A 101 -6.68 2.41 -1.04
C LEU A 101 -7.80 2.28 -0.01
N MET A 102 -7.77 3.06 1.07
CA MET A 102 -8.84 3.15 2.05
C MET A 102 -10.17 3.51 1.40
N LEU A 103 -10.21 4.58 0.60
CA LEU A 103 -11.43 5.00 -0.10
C LEU A 103 -11.97 3.91 -1.03
N GLN A 104 -11.09 3.29 -1.82
CA GLN A 104 -11.45 2.19 -2.72
C GLN A 104 -11.98 0.97 -1.95
N ASN A 105 -11.38 0.63 -0.81
CA ASN A 105 -11.79 -0.52 -0.01
C ASN A 105 -13.14 -0.31 0.70
N ILE A 106 -13.41 0.91 1.20
CA ILE A 106 -14.73 1.24 1.76
C ILE A 106 -15.81 1.11 0.69
N PHE A 107 -15.55 1.67 -0.51
CA PHE A 107 -16.44 1.56 -1.64
C PHE A 107 -16.72 0.09 -2.00
N MET A 108 -15.67 -0.72 -2.11
CA MET A 108 -15.81 -2.16 -2.36
C MET A 108 -16.63 -2.86 -1.27
N GLY A 109 -16.44 -2.48 0.01
CA GLY A 109 -17.17 -3.07 1.13
C GLY A 109 -18.66 -2.78 1.05
N ALA A 110 -19.03 -1.54 0.73
CA ALA A 110 -20.41 -1.15 0.48
C ALA A 110 -21.00 -1.88 -0.73
N ALA A 111 -20.25 -1.96 -1.84
CA ALA A 111 -20.69 -2.65 -3.06
C ALA A 111 -20.93 -4.14 -2.81
N ILE A 112 -20.04 -4.84 -2.10
CA ILE A 112 -20.20 -6.26 -1.75
C ILE A 112 -21.48 -6.49 -0.95
N GLN A 113 -21.76 -5.66 0.05
CA GLN A 113 -22.98 -5.81 0.85
C GLN A 113 -24.24 -5.49 0.04
N HIS A 114 -24.19 -4.49 -0.83
CA HIS A 114 -25.29 -4.13 -1.72
C HIS A 114 -25.66 -5.27 -2.68
N TYR A 115 -24.68 -5.83 -3.39
CA TYR A 115 -24.92 -6.93 -4.34
C TYR A 115 -25.28 -8.26 -3.68
N ASN A 116 -24.96 -8.44 -2.39
CA ASN A 116 -25.47 -9.55 -1.58
C ASN A 116 -26.90 -9.35 -1.05
N GLY A 117 -27.60 -8.28 -1.46
CA GLY A 117 -28.96 -7.96 -0.99
C GLY A 117 -29.03 -7.37 0.42
N LYS A 118 -27.88 -7.01 1.02
CA LYS A 118 -27.75 -6.51 2.40
C LYS A 118 -27.37 -5.03 2.44
N THR A 119 -28.04 -4.19 1.66
CA THR A 119 -27.74 -2.74 1.56
C THR A 119 -27.72 -2.02 2.91
N GLY A 120 -28.65 -2.38 3.82
CA GLY A 120 -28.68 -1.80 5.17
C GLY A 120 -27.42 -2.11 5.98
N THR A 121 -26.90 -3.35 5.89
CA THR A 121 -25.62 -3.73 6.49
C THR A 121 -24.45 -2.99 5.85
N GLY A 122 -24.50 -2.73 4.54
CA GLY A 122 -23.52 -1.90 3.84
C GLY A 122 -23.46 -0.47 4.37
N ALA A 123 -24.61 0.17 4.57
CA ALA A 123 -24.68 1.52 5.14
C ALA A 123 -24.17 1.55 6.60
N ALA A 124 -24.59 0.59 7.42
CA ALA A 124 -24.11 0.46 8.80
C ALA A 124 -22.59 0.24 8.87
N PHE A 125 -22.04 -0.56 7.96
CA PHE A 125 -20.60 -0.77 7.81
C PHE A 125 -19.85 0.54 7.53
N VAL A 126 -20.32 1.35 6.58
CA VAL A 126 -19.69 2.64 6.26
C VAL A 126 -19.75 3.60 7.45
N LEU A 127 -20.91 3.71 8.12
CA LEU A 127 -21.06 4.57 9.30
C LEU A 127 -20.15 4.13 10.46
N MET A 128 -20.10 2.84 10.74
CA MET A 128 -19.21 2.26 11.75
C MET A 128 -17.74 2.56 11.41
N TYR A 129 -17.35 2.35 10.15
CA TYR A 129 -16.00 2.64 9.70
C TYR A 129 -15.63 4.11 9.86
N MET A 130 -16.51 5.04 9.45
CA MET A 130 -16.27 6.49 9.59
C MET A 130 -16.14 6.89 11.06
N THR A 131 -16.90 6.25 11.95
CA THR A 131 -16.81 6.47 13.41
C THR A 131 -15.45 6.01 13.94
N VAL A 132 -15.00 4.81 13.55
CA VAL A 132 -13.67 4.29 13.93
C VAL A 132 -12.55 5.20 13.41
N LEU A 133 -12.64 5.63 12.16
CA LEU A 133 -11.66 6.54 11.55
C LEU A 133 -11.61 7.88 12.31
N PHE A 134 -12.77 8.47 12.62
CA PHE A 134 -12.84 9.69 13.40
C PHE A 134 -12.17 9.54 14.77
N VAL A 135 -12.45 8.46 15.50
CA VAL A 135 -11.82 8.19 16.81
C VAL A 135 -10.31 8.05 16.67
N LEU A 136 -9.81 7.30 15.69
CA LEU A 136 -8.37 7.13 15.47
C LEU A 136 -7.66 8.45 15.11
N LEU A 137 -8.33 9.35 14.40
CA LEU A 137 -7.78 10.64 13.97
C LEU A 137 -8.05 11.80 14.94
N SER A 138 -8.86 11.58 15.98
CA SER A 138 -9.25 12.62 16.94
C SER A 138 -8.10 13.17 17.80
N GLY A 139 -6.94 12.49 17.83
CA GLY A 139 -5.82 12.81 18.71
C GLY A 139 -5.97 12.29 20.15
N PHE A 140 -7.10 11.66 20.51
CA PHE A 140 -7.29 11.10 21.85
C PHE A 140 -6.58 9.76 22.07
N ILE A 141 -6.21 9.05 20.99
CA ILE A 141 -5.54 7.75 21.08
C ILE A 141 -4.03 7.98 21.25
N PRO A 142 -3.39 7.45 22.31
CA PRO A 142 -1.97 7.63 22.51
C PRO A 142 -1.17 6.93 21.40
N LEU A 143 -0.04 7.53 21.04
CA LEU A 143 0.82 7.04 19.97
C LEU A 143 1.30 5.59 20.21
N SER A 144 1.46 5.16 21.47
CA SER A 144 1.81 3.76 21.80
C SER A 144 0.77 2.75 21.31
N VAL A 145 -0.52 3.10 21.39
CA VAL A 145 -1.61 2.25 20.90
C VAL A 145 -1.64 2.25 19.37
N LEU A 146 -1.43 3.41 18.72
CA LEU A 146 -1.32 3.47 17.26
C LEU A 146 -0.12 2.68 16.74
N SER A 147 1.04 2.75 17.40
CA SER A 147 2.22 1.95 17.09
C SER A 147 1.93 0.45 17.23
N ALA A 148 1.22 0.05 18.28
CA ALA A 148 0.85 -1.35 18.49
C ALA A 148 -0.10 -1.86 17.39
N LEU A 149 -1.11 -1.06 17.03
CA LEU A 149 -2.04 -1.35 15.93
C LEU A 149 -1.34 -1.42 14.57
N GLN A 150 -0.34 -0.57 14.36
CA GLN A 150 0.49 -0.61 13.17
C GLN A 150 1.41 -1.83 13.15
N ALA A 151 1.94 -2.24 14.30
CA ALA A 151 2.77 -3.44 14.40
C ALA A 151 1.96 -4.72 14.20
N SER A 152 0.71 -4.77 14.67
CA SER A 152 -0.14 -5.97 14.60
C SER A 152 -0.65 -6.30 13.20
N GLN A 153 -0.64 -5.36 12.25
CA GLN A 153 -0.94 -5.71 10.86
C GLN A 153 0.20 -6.51 10.18
N MET A 154 1.45 -6.38 10.66
CA MET A 154 2.60 -7.04 10.03
C MET A 154 2.52 -8.57 10.06
N PRO A 155 2.25 -9.24 11.21
CA PRO A 155 2.14 -10.69 11.25
C PRO A 155 1.06 -11.23 10.31
N ALA A 156 -0.07 -10.54 10.19
CA ALA A 156 -1.18 -10.98 9.34
C ALA A 156 -0.78 -11.01 7.85
N VAL A 157 -0.11 -9.96 7.37
CA VAL A 157 0.37 -9.88 5.98
C VAL A 157 1.47 -10.92 5.73
N VAL A 158 2.40 -11.08 6.67
CA VAL A 158 3.50 -12.06 6.55
C VAL A 158 2.98 -13.48 6.50
N ILE A 159 2.09 -13.87 7.41
CA ILE A 159 1.51 -15.22 7.43
C ILE A 159 0.79 -15.51 6.12
N SER A 160 0.01 -14.56 5.61
CA SER A 160 -0.68 -14.71 4.31
C SER A 160 0.30 -14.96 3.17
N LYS A 161 1.42 -14.22 3.12
CA LYS A 161 2.45 -14.37 2.08
C LYS A 161 3.27 -15.64 2.26
N LEU A 162 3.52 -16.08 3.49
CA LEU A 162 4.19 -17.35 3.78
C LEU A 162 3.35 -18.54 3.34
N ILE A 163 2.04 -18.53 3.62
CA ILE A 163 1.12 -19.57 3.13
C ILE A 163 1.16 -19.61 1.59
N GLN A 164 1.06 -18.46 0.92
CA GLN A 164 1.18 -18.38 -0.53
C GLN A 164 2.52 -18.93 -1.06
N ALA A 165 3.63 -18.61 -0.39
CA ALA A 165 4.95 -19.11 -0.77
C ALA A 165 5.07 -20.64 -0.58
N LEU A 166 4.51 -21.19 0.50
CA LEU A 166 4.49 -22.62 0.76
C LEU A 166 3.64 -23.37 -0.26
N ASP A 167 2.46 -22.83 -0.61
CA ASP A 167 1.58 -23.42 -1.62
C ASP A 167 2.23 -23.40 -3.01
N ASN A 168 2.90 -22.30 -3.37
CA ASN A 168 3.66 -22.21 -4.61
C ASN A 168 4.83 -23.20 -4.66
N PHE A 169 5.49 -23.47 -3.52
CA PHE A 169 6.57 -24.46 -3.45
C PHE A 169 6.06 -25.89 -3.65
N LYS A 170 4.90 -26.22 -3.07
CA LYS A 170 4.30 -27.56 -3.18
C LYS A 170 3.64 -27.81 -4.55
N ASN A 171 2.93 -26.83 -5.08
CA ASN A 171 2.05 -27.01 -6.24
C ASN A 171 2.60 -26.40 -7.54
N GLY A 172 3.72 -25.67 -7.46
CA GLY A 172 4.18 -24.72 -8.46
C GLY A 172 3.38 -23.41 -8.41
N PRO A 173 3.88 -22.31 -9.00
CA PRO A 173 3.16 -21.05 -9.02
C PRO A 173 1.82 -21.22 -9.72
N THR A 174 0.74 -20.86 -9.05
CA THR A 174 -0.59 -20.88 -9.65
C THR A 174 -0.67 -19.76 -10.71
N GLY A 175 -1.12 -20.09 -11.92
CA GLY A 175 -1.24 -19.14 -13.03
C GLY A 175 -2.25 -18.00 -12.83
N GLN A 176 -2.82 -17.87 -11.62
CA GLN A 176 -3.76 -16.81 -11.26
C GLN A 176 -3.08 -15.49 -10.88
N LEU A 177 -1.82 -15.53 -10.46
CA LEU A 177 -1.05 -14.32 -10.14
C LEU A 177 -0.20 -13.93 -11.36
N SER A 178 -0.47 -12.77 -11.95
CA SER A 178 0.36 -12.25 -13.04
C SER A 178 1.78 -12.01 -12.52
N ALA A 179 2.79 -12.57 -13.21
CA ALA A 179 4.20 -12.35 -12.88
C ALA A 179 4.52 -10.85 -12.79
N VAL A 180 3.95 -10.04 -13.71
CA VAL A 180 4.08 -8.59 -13.72
C VAL A 180 3.59 -7.98 -12.40
N THR A 181 2.43 -8.40 -11.90
CA THR A 181 1.88 -7.90 -10.63
C THR A 181 2.79 -8.23 -9.45
N VAL A 182 3.35 -9.44 -9.41
CA VAL A 182 4.27 -9.84 -8.32
C VAL A 182 5.53 -8.99 -8.32
N PHE A 183 6.14 -8.78 -9.48
CA PHE A 183 7.33 -7.92 -9.60
C PHE A 183 7.03 -6.46 -9.27
N LEU A 184 5.88 -5.93 -9.68
CA LEU A 184 5.47 -4.57 -9.34
C LEU A 184 5.25 -4.40 -7.83
N ILE A 185 4.63 -5.38 -7.17
CA ILE A 185 4.45 -5.34 -5.70
C ILE A 185 5.81 -5.41 -5.00
N PHE A 186 6.71 -6.29 -5.46
CA PHE A 186 8.06 -6.41 -4.90
C PHE A 186 8.87 -5.12 -5.06
N LEU A 187 8.96 -4.58 -6.27
CA LEU A 187 9.67 -3.33 -6.55
C LEU A 187 9.04 -2.14 -5.83
N GLY A 188 7.70 -2.08 -5.74
CA GLY A 188 6.98 -1.07 -4.97
C GLY A 188 7.32 -1.14 -3.48
N SER A 189 7.43 -2.34 -2.90
CA SER A 189 7.85 -2.50 -1.50
C SER A 189 9.31 -2.08 -1.26
N ILE A 190 10.21 -2.34 -2.21
CA ILE A 190 11.61 -1.85 -2.14
C ILE A 190 11.66 -0.33 -2.22
N ALA A 191 10.93 0.25 -3.17
CA ALA A 191 10.79 1.68 -3.32
C ALA A 191 10.32 2.32 -2.00
N ARG A 192 9.34 1.71 -1.33
CA ARG A 192 8.85 2.15 -0.02
C ARG A 192 9.86 2.04 1.11
N ILE A 193 10.82 1.11 1.08
CA ILE A 193 11.94 1.12 2.05
C ILE A 193 12.75 2.40 1.87
N PHE A 194 13.19 2.68 0.64
CA PHE A 194 14.00 3.85 0.34
C PHE A 194 13.27 5.15 0.69
N THR A 195 12.01 5.30 0.27
CA THR A 195 11.26 6.52 0.57
C THR A 195 10.96 6.68 2.05
N SER A 196 10.70 5.60 2.78
CA SER A 196 10.48 5.69 4.23
C SER A 196 11.74 6.10 4.99
N ILE A 197 12.92 5.60 4.58
CA ILE A 197 14.19 6.02 5.19
C ILE A 197 14.41 7.52 4.97
N GLN A 198 14.16 8.02 3.76
CA GLN A 198 14.40 9.43 3.42
C GLN A 198 13.31 10.39 3.93
N GLU A 199 12.06 9.96 4.03
CA GLU A 199 10.94 10.85 4.36
C GLU A 199 10.49 10.79 5.81
N THR A 200 10.66 9.66 6.50
CA THR A 200 10.18 9.49 7.88
C THR A 200 11.29 9.22 8.89
N GLY A 201 12.31 8.46 8.50
CA GLY A 201 13.32 7.93 9.43
C GLY A 201 12.74 6.97 10.48
N ASP A 202 11.48 6.55 10.34
CA ASP A 202 10.78 5.75 11.32
C ASP A 202 11.08 4.26 11.14
N LYS A 203 11.72 3.67 12.15
CA LYS A 203 12.16 2.27 12.12
C LYS A 203 11.00 1.29 11.98
N LEU A 204 9.84 1.59 12.55
CA LEU A 204 8.70 0.68 12.50
C LEU A 204 8.13 0.60 11.08
N VAL A 205 8.00 1.73 10.39
CA VAL A 205 7.57 1.76 8.99
C VAL A 205 8.60 1.10 8.07
N VAL A 206 9.89 1.40 8.27
CA VAL A 206 10.98 0.83 7.48
C VAL A 206 11.03 -0.70 7.64
N VAL A 207 10.97 -1.21 8.86
CA VAL A 207 10.96 -2.67 9.13
C VAL A 207 9.75 -3.33 8.47
N ASN A 208 8.58 -2.70 8.49
CA ASN A 208 7.39 -3.23 7.81
C ASN A 208 7.64 -3.42 6.31
N TYR A 209 8.20 -2.42 5.63
CA TYR A 209 8.51 -2.53 4.21
C TYR A 209 9.66 -3.49 3.91
N ILE A 210 10.63 -3.67 4.81
CA ILE A 210 11.66 -4.71 4.69
C ILE A 210 11.03 -6.09 4.71
N VAL A 211 10.20 -6.36 5.73
CA VAL A 211 9.52 -7.65 5.88
C VAL A 211 8.61 -7.93 4.68
N SER A 212 7.87 -6.91 4.21
CA SER A 212 7.05 -6.99 3.00
C SER A 212 7.90 -7.28 1.74
N SER A 213 9.03 -6.60 1.58
CA SER A 213 9.93 -6.78 0.43
C SER A 213 10.53 -8.18 0.39
N VAL A 214 11.01 -8.70 1.53
CA VAL A 214 11.52 -10.07 1.64
C VAL A 214 10.43 -11.08 1.27
N SER A 215 9.23 -10.93 1.83
CA SER A 215 8.10 -11.84 1.58
C SER A 215 7.67 -11.85 0.11
N ASN A 216 7.55 -10.67 -0.50
CA ASN A 216 7.20 -10.56 -1.92
C ASN A 216 8.37 -11.02 -2.82
N GLY A 217 9.61 -10.84 -2.39
CA GLY A 217 10.81 -11.29 -3.10
C GLY A 217 10.92 -12.81 -3.18
N ILE A 218 10.54 -13.54 -2.12
CA ILE A 218 10.46 -15.00 -2.14
C ILE A 218 9.47 -15.46 -3.22
N ILE A 219 8.29 -14.84 -3.29
CA ILE A 219 7.27 -15.19 -4.29
C ILE A 219 7.75 -14.83 -5.71
N ALA A 220 8.39 -13.66 -5.89
CA ALA A 220 8.97 -13.25 -7.16
C ALA A 220 10.05 -14.25 -7.63
N PHE A 221 10.92 -14.69 -6.72
CA PHE A 221 11.94 -15.69 -6.99
C PHE A 221 11.33 -17.04 -7.42
N GLN A 222 10.29 -17.51 -6.72
CA GLN A 222 9.57 -18.73 -7.08
C GLN A 222 8.99 -18.65 -8.51
N ILE A 223 8.45 -17.51 -8.92
CA ILE A 223 7.95 -17.33 -10.29
C ILE A 223 9.05 -17.49 -11.33
N VAL A 224 10.25 -16.95 -11.08
CA VAL A 224 11.41 -17.11 -11.97
C VAL A 224 11.88 -18.56 -12.00
N TRP A 225 12.00 -19.17 -10.82
CA TRP A 225 12.52 -20.54 -10.69
C TRP A 225 11.63 -21.57 -11.39
N TYR A 226 10.31 -21.47 -11.22
CA TYR A 226 9.34 -22.40 -11.82
C TYR A 226 8.84 -21.94 -13.21
N TRP A 227 9.46 -20.91 -13.82
CA TRP A 227 9.00 -20.33 -15.10
C TRP A 227 8.83 -21.36 -16.22
N ASN A 228 9.75 -22.33 -16.30
CA ASN A 228 9.72 -23.39 -17.30
C ASN A 228 8.60 -24.42 -17.03
N VAL A 229 8.29 -24.69 -15.75
CA VAL A 229 7.18 -25.57 -15.35
C VAL A 229 5.82 -24.91 -15.64
N ILE A 230 5.73 -23.58 -15.51
CA ILE A 230 4.53 -22.81 -15.87
C ILE A 230 4.25 -22.90 -17.37
N LYS A 231 5.28 -22.82 -18.23
CA LYS A 231 5.13 -22.97 -19.68
C LYS A 231 4.59 -24.35 -20.04
N ALA A 232 5.17 -25.41 -19.48
CA ALA A 232 4.78 -26.79 -19.75
C ALA A 232 3.35 -27.17 -19.29
N LYS A 233 2.75 -26.44 -18.34
CA LYS A 233 1.36 -26.64 -17.89
C LYS A 233 0.32 -25.85 -18.71
N LYS A 234 0.76 -24.91 -19.55
CA LYS A 234 -0.12 -24.06 -20.38
C LYS A 234 -0.25 -24.55 -21.83
N GLU A 235 0.62 -25.46 -22.25
CA GLU A 235 0.52 -26.25 -23.49
C GLU A 235 -0.33 -27.51 -23.24
#